data_AF-A0A9E3FSH6-F1
#
_entry.id   AF-A0A9E3FSH6-F1
#
_cell.length_a   1.000
_cell.length_b   1.000
_cell.length_c   1.000
_cell.angle_alpha   90.00
_cell.angle_beta   90.00
_cell.angle_gamma   90.00
#
_symmetry.space_group_name_H-M   'P 1'
#
loop_
_entity.id
_entity.type
_entity.pdbx_description
1 polymer ?
#
loop_
_entity_poly.entity_id
_entity_poly.type
_entity_poly.pdbx_seq_one_letter_code
_entity_poly.pdbx_strand_id
1 'polypeptide(L)'
;MDGKTTKEDGDQLDPMPELPDDTPVDRVRFPARIYKALEAGGFKTIGEIREASDERLLNLQGLGAGSISDLRATLGLPSSDGVSH
;
A
#
# COMPACT_ATOMS: atom_id res chain seq x y z
N MET A 1 -26.43 6.21 -19.26
CA MET A 1 -25.49 5.17 -18.82
C MET A 1 -24.74 5.75 -17.63
N ASP A 2 -25.29 5.42 -16.47
CA ASP A 2 -24.59 5.18 -15.21
C ASP A 2 -23.77 6.33 -14.65
N GLY A 3 -24.47 7.17 -13.87
CA GLY A 3 -23.83 8.02 -12.88
C GLY A 3 -22.98 7.17 -11.96
N LYS A 4 -21.66 7.32 -12.03
CA LYS A 4 -20.75 6.83 -11.01
C LYS A 4 -20.36 8.01 -10.15
N THR A 5 -21.22 8.25 -9.16
CA THR A 5 -21.00 8.98 -7.90
C THR A 5 -19.66 9.71 -7.78
N THR A 6 -19.76 11.02 -7.83
CA THR A 6 -18.96 11.97 -7.06
C THR A 6 -18.76 11.47 -5.63
N LYS A 7 -17.53 11.10 -5.29
CA LYS A 7 -16.96 11.46 -4.00
C LYS A 7 -15.72 12.25 -4.33
N GLU A 8 -15.80 13.55 -4.12
CA GLU A 8 -14.63 14.42 -4.03
C GLU A 8 -13.84 13.93 -2.81
N ASP A 9 -12.97 12.94 -3.00
CA ASP A 9 -12.01 12.48 -2.01
C ASP A 9 -10.85 13.50 -2.02
N GLY A 10 -11.10 14.65 -1.41
CA GLY A 10 -10.22 15.81 -1.45
C GLY A 10 -8.95 15.69 -0.62
N ASP A 11 -8.58 14.51 -0.11
CA ASP A 11 -7.46 14.35 0.83
C ASP A 11 -6.73 13.00 0.70
N GLN A 12 -6.95 12.25 -0.39
CA GLN A 12 -6.19 11.02 -0.64
C GLN A 12 -4.77 11.37 -1.09
N LEU A 13 -3.79 10.92 -0.32
CA LEU A 13 -2.37 11.17 -0.60
C LEU A 13 -1.89 10.20 -1.67
N ASP A 14 -1.08 10.69 -2.60
CA ASP A 14 -0.35 9.81 -3.49
C ASP A 14 0.63 8.95 -2.68
N PRO A 15 0.75 7.65 -2.99
CA PRO A 15 1.75 6.81 -2.35
C PRO A 15 3.13 7.40 -2.65
N MET A 16 3.83 7.84 -1.62
CA MET A 16 5.14 8.48 -1.71
C MET A 16 6.03 8.00 -0.57
N PRO A 17 7.37 8.01 -0.75
CA PRO A 17 8.30 7.47 0.23
C PRO A 17 8.36 8.27 1.54
N GLU A 18 7.92 9.53 1.51
CA GLU A 18 7.88 10.44 2.65
C GLU A 18 6.59 10.36 3.48
N LEU A 19 5.68 9.42 3.16
CA LEU A 19 4.46 9.23 3.93
C LEU A 19 4.76 8.77 5.36
N PRO A 20 4.11 9.36 6.38
CA PRO A 20 4.25 8.90 7.75
C PRO A 20 3.64 7.51 7.93
N ASP A 21 4.24 6.73 8.81
CA ASP A 21 3.85 5.34 9.08
C ASP A 21 2.44 5.20 9.69
N ASP A 22 1.98 6.23 10.39
CA ASP A 22 0.62 6.34 10.94
C ASP A 22 -0.45 6.59 9.87
N THR A 23 -0.05 6.90 8.63
CA THR A 23 -0.99 7.16 7.54
C THR A 23 -1.82 5.91 7.26
N PRO A 24 -3.15 5.97 7.33
CA PRO A 24 -3.99 4.83 7.03
C PRO A 24 -4.01 4.54 5.52
N VAL A 25 -4.06 3.27 5.14
CA VAL A 25 -4.03 2.82 3.74
C VAL A 25 -5.24 3.31 2.93
N ASP A 26 -6.37 3.58 3.59
CA ASP A 26 -7.58 4.15 2.99
C ASP A 26 -7.35 5.60 2.53
N ARG A 27 -6.50 6.34 3.26
CA ARG A 27 -6.14 7.74 2.93
C ARG A 27 -5.05 7.83 1.87
N VAL A 28 -4.57 6.70 1.36
CA VAL A 28 -3.57 6.65 0.29
C VAL A 28 -4.20 6.11 -0.98
N ARG A 29 -3.88 6.75 -2.11
CA ARG A 29 -4.51 6.48 -3.40
C ARG A 29 -4.00 5.19 -4.03
N PHE A 30 -4.35 4.05 -3.42
CA PHE A 30 -3.99 2.75 -3.92
C PHE A 30 -4.94 2.25 -5.01
N PRO A 31 -4.44 1.45 -5.98
CA PRO A 31 -5.29 0.68 -6.85
C PRO A 31 -6.20 -0.22 -6.01
N ALA A 32 -7.48 -0.33 -6.39
CA ALA A 32 -8.46 -1.14 -5.64
C ALA A 32 -8.01 -2.62 -5.43
N ARG A 33 -7.15 -3.15 -6.30
CA ARG A 33 -6.53 -4.48 -6.12
C ARG A 33 -5.54 -4.52 -4.97
N ILE A 34 -4.67 -3.51 -4.87
CA ILE A 34 -3.70 -3.39 -3.78
C ILE A 34 -4.44 -3.12 -2.47
N TYR A 35 -5.38 -2.17 -2.46
CA TYR A 35 -6.20 -1.90 -1.27
C TYR A 35 -6.89 -3.17 -0.74
N LYS A 36 -7.54 -3.96 -1.60
CA LYS A 36 -8.19 -5.21 -1.20
C LYS A 36 -7.21 -6.25 -0.67
N ALA A 37 -6.03 -6.37 -1.27
CA ALA A 37 -5.02 -7.30 -0.80
C ALA A 37 -4.46 -6.88 0.58
N LEU A 38 -4.23 -5.57 0.77
CA LEU A 38 -3.82 -5.01 2.06
C LEU A 38 -4.89 -5.20 3.13
N GLU A 39 -6.15 -4.90 2.81
CA GLU A 39 -7.30 -5.10 3.71
C GLU A 39 -7.46 -6.58 4.07
N ALA A 40 -7.36 -7.49 3.09
CA ALA A 40 -7.40 -8.94 3.33
C ALA A 40 -6.19 -9.44 4.15
N GLY A 41 -5.04 -8.78 4.02
CA GLY A 41 -3.85 -9.01 4.83
C GLY A 41 -3.91 -8.42 6.24
N GLY A 42 -4.94 -7.61 6.53
CA GLY A 42 -5.10 -6.90 7.79
C GLY A 42 -4.25 -5.65 7.95
N PHE A 43 -3.64 -5.14 6.87
CA PHE A 43 -2.82 -3.92 6.87
C PHE A 43 -3.73 -2.69 6.94
N LYS A 44 -3.52 -1.85 7.95
CA LYS A 44 -4.31 -0.64 8.20
C LYS A 44 -3.52 0.62 7.94
N THR A 45 -2.20 0.61 8.16
CA THR A 45 -1.35 1.80 7.99
C THR A 45 -0.16 1.55 7.07
N ILE A 46 0.43 2.63 6.55
CA ILE A 46 1.64 2.58 5.71
C ILE A 46 2.76 1.89 6.47
N GLY A 47 2.97 2.21 7.75
CA GLY A 47 4.00 1.59 8.60
C GLY A 47 3.95 0.07 8.56
N GLU A 48 2.76 -0.52 8.71
CA GLU A 48 2.60 -1.97 8.66
C GLU A 48 3.00 -2.55 7.29
N ILE A 49 2.77 -1.82 6.19
CA ILE A 49 3.22 -2.22 4.85
C ILE A 49 4.75 -2.12 4.74
N ARG A 50 5.37 -1.10 5.34
CA ARG A 50 6.84 -0.94 5.33
C ARG A 50 7.52 -2.02 6.16
N GLU A 51 6.93 -2.37 7.29
CA GLU A 51 7.41 -3.45 8.17
C GLU A 51 7.13 -4.84 7.57
N ALA A 52 6.16 -4.95 6.66
CA ALA A 52 5.90 -6.18 5.94
C ALA A 52 7.04 -6.54 5.00
N SER A 53 7.52 -7.78 5.14
CA SER A 53 8.45 -8.37 4.18
C SER A 53 7.76 -8.66 2.85
N ASP A 54 8.53 -8.69 1.75
CA ASP A 54 8.04 -9.06 0.42
C ASP A 54 7.30 -10.39 0.43
N GLU A 55 7.78 -11.36 1.21
CA GLU A 55 7.15 -12.67 1.36
C GLU A 55 5.75 -12.58 1.95
N ARG A 56 5.54 -11.70 2.94
CA ARG A 56 4.20 -11.48 3.51
C ARG A 56 3.28 -10.81 2.52
N LEU A 57 3.78 -9.82 1.77
CA LEU A 57 3.02 -9.16 0.72
C LEU A 57 2.71 -10.10 -0.45
N LEU A 58 3.65 -10.99 -0.83
CA LEU A 58 3.49 -12.02 -1.85
C LEU A 58 2.49 -13.11 -1.43
N ASN A 59 2.32 -13.33 -0.12
CA ASN A 59 1.32 -14.24 0.40
C ASN A 59 -0.10 -13.68 0.25
N LEU A 60 -0.25 -12.35 0.07
CA LEU A 60 -1.55 -11.73 -0.11
C LEU A 60 -2.15 -12.05 -1.47
N GLN A 61 -3.39 -12.53 -1.44
CA GLN A 61 -4.13 -12.81 -2.65
C GLN A 61 -4.44 -11.51 -3.40
N GLY A 62 -3.82 -11.34 -4.57
CA GLY A 62 -4.01 -10.16 -5.43
C GLY A 62 -2.76 -9.28 -5.57
N LEU A 63 -1.70 -9.55 -4.82
CA LEU A 63 -0.38 -8.95 -5.04
C LEU A 63 0.54 -9.97 -5.71
N GLY A 64 1.05 -9.60 -6.89
CA GLY A 64 2.14 -10.33 -7.54
C GLY A 64 3.48 -9.65 -7.29
N ALA A 65 4.58 -10.35 -7.58
CA ALA A 65 5.93 -9.80 -7.46
C ALA A 65 6.09 -8.44 -8.17
N GLY A 66 5.54 -8.29 -9.38
CA GLY A 66 5.57 -7.01 -10.10
C GLY A 66 4.82 -5.87 -9.41
N SER A 67 3.65 -6.16 -8.82
CA SER A 67 2.89 -5.16 -8.06
C SER A 67 3.59 -4.77 -6.76
N ILE A 68 4.29 -5.71 -6.12
CA ILE A 68 5.04 -5.43 -4.90
C ILE A 68 6.28 -4.59 -5.23
N SER A 69 7.02 -4.91 -6.29
CA SER A 69 8.16 -4.11 -6.73
C SER A 69 7.75 -2.66 -7.05
N ASP A 70 6.63 -2.47 -7.73
CA ASP A 70 6.08 -1.14 -8.05
C ASP A 70 5.63 -0.40 -6.79
N LEU A 71 4.92 -1.09 -5.88
CA LEU A 71 4.52 -0.57 -4.58
C LEU A 71 5.73 -0.15 -3.73
N ARG A 72 6.80 -0.95 -3.73
CA ARG A 72 8.05 -0.67 -3.01
C ARG A 72 8.79 0.52 -3.57
N ALA A 73 8.90 0.60 -4.90
CA ALA A 73 9.51 1.75 -5.57
C ALA A 73 8.75 3.04 -5.24
N THR A 74 7.42 2.96 -5.19
CA THR A 74 6.54 4.10 -4.94
C THR A 74 6.54 4.55 -3.47
N LEU A 75 6.52 3.62 -2.52
CA LEU A 75 6.57 3.91 -1.08
C LEU A 75 8.00 4.01 -0.52
N GLY A 76 9.03 3.94 -1.38
CA GLY A 76 10.44 3.94 -0.96
C GLY A 76 10.75 2.92 0.12
N LEU A 77 10.14 1.74 0.03
CA LEU A 77 10.33 0.70 1.03
C LEU A 77 11.78 0.21 0.91
N PRO A 78 12.56 0.18 2.01
CA PRO A 78 13.82 -0.55 1.98
C PRO A 78 13.45 -1.99 1.65
N SER A 79 14.07 -2.52 0.60
CA SER A 79 13.91 -3.94 0.33
C SER A 79 14.28 -4.70 1.61
N SER A 80 13.54 -5.74 2.01
CA SER A 80 13.60 -6.40 3.33
C SER A 80 14.95 -7.01 3.72
N ASP A 81 16.02 -6.67 3.03
CA ASP A 81 17.39 -6.90 3.46
C ASP A 81 17.74 -5.95 4.61
N GLY A 82 17.23 -6.31 5.79
CA GLY A 82 17.54 -5.82 7.14
C GLY A 82 18.19 -4.45 7.31
N VAL A 83 17.41 -3.45 7.69
CA VAL A 83 17.94 -2.38 8.54
C VAL A 83 18.09 -2.93 9.97
N SER A 84 19.26 -3.51 10.24
CA SER A 84 19.72 -3.72 11.60
C SER A 84 20.00 -2.35 12.22
N HIS A 85 19.29 -1.99 13.28
CA HIS A 85 19.78 -1.02 14.26
C HIS A 85 19.35 -1.41 15.67
#